data_AF-A0A937R390-F1
#
_entry.id   AF-A0A937R390-F1
#
_cell.length_a   1.000
_cell.length_b   1.000
_cell.length_c   1.000
_cell.angle_alpha   90.00
_cell.angle_beta   90.00
_cell.angle_gamma   90.00
#
_symmetry.space_group_name_H-M   'P 1'
#
loop_
_entity.id
_entity.type
_entity.pdbx_description
1 polymer ?
#
loop_
_entity_poly.entity_id
_entity_poly.type
_entity_poly.pdbx_seq_one_letter_code
_entity_poly.pdbx_strand_id
1 'polypeptide(L)'
;MSSVRSVDEPIKPSGVDPQSTVRHDENIKTYYEQLLERARDVRDRVRAKQGIPASPILSILHPITIEDLIDQLYEYTVLYIEDNDLPSHSVCVTVACMKLAKGMGYDTKEILRLGLAAFLENVGMYLIPDTILKQEGKLDPRSLAVIRKHPELSAQVISQMGEAFHWLARLALQVHERSDGSGYPKGLSGDEISEFASIIGLVDIYMAMIRN
;
A
#
# COMPACT_ATOMS: atom_id res chain seq x y z
N MET A 1 35.70 -22.17 -31.50
CA MET A 1 35.98 -21.84 -30.09
C MET A 1 35.30 -20.52 -29.78
N SER A 2 34.08 -20.58 -29.24
CA SER A 2 33.30 -19.40 -28.85
C SER A 2 33.44 -19.25 -27.34
N SER A 3 34.01 -18.14 -26.87
CA SER A 3 34.22 -17.87 -25.45
C SER A 3 32.93 -17.34 -24.83
N VAL A 4 32.33 -18.15 -23.97
CA VAL A 4 31.23 -17.78 -23.08
C VAL A 4 31.74 -16.71 -22.10
N ARG A 5 31.04 -15.57 -21.99
CA ARG A 5 31.28 -14.59 -20.92
C ARG A 5 30.65 -15.12 -19.63
N SER A 6 31.41 -15.08 -18.54
CA SER A 6 30.99 -15.50 -17.20
C SER A 6 29.87 -14.63 -16.66
N VAL A 7 28.90 -15.24 -15.97
CA VAL A 7 27.64 -14.63 -15.50
C VAL A 7 27.77 -14.02 -14.09
N ASP A 8 29.00 -13.82 -13.57
CA ASP A 8 29.23 -13.44 -12.16
C ASP A 8 29.65 -11.98 -11.93
N GLU A 9 29.39 -11.04 -12.86
CA GLU A 9 29.58 -9.62 -12.55
C GLU A 9 28.32 -9.03 -11.89
N PRO A 10 28.42 -8.51 -10.64
CA PRO A 10 27.29 -7.81 -10.02
C PRO A 10 26.94 -6.59 -10.86
N ILE A 11 25.66 -6.46 -11.20
CA ILE A 11 25.10 -5.27 -11.83
C ILE A 11 25.37 -4.09 -10.89
N LYS A 12 26.31 -3.21 -11.27
CA LYS A 12 26.50 -1.95 -10.55
C LYS A 12 25.20 -1.15 -10.67
N PRO A 13 24.60 -0.69 -9.56
CA PRO A 13 23.50 0.26 -9.66
C PRO A 13 24.01 1.48 -10.44
N SER A 14 23.33 1.82 -11.52
CA SER A 14 23.54 3.09 -12.21
C SER A 14 23.31 4.19 -11.18
N GLY A 15 24.38 4.91 -10.82
CA GLY A 15 24.35 5.95 -9.81
C GLY A 15 23.33 7.01 -10.18
N VAL A 16 22.20 7.01 -9.48
CA VAL A 16 21.37 8.19 -9.32
C VAL A 16 22.12 9.05 -8.32
N ASP A 17 22.50 10.25 -8.74
CA ASP A 17 23.11 11.26 -7.86
C ASP A 17 22.09 11.62 -6.75
N PRO A 18 22.37 11.35 -5.46
CA PRO A 18 21.45 11.69 -4.37
C PRO A 18 21.22 13.20 -4.24
N GLN A 19 22.03 14.01 -4.90
CA GLN A 19 21.92 15.47 -4.94
C GLN A 19 21.44 16.03 -6.29
N SER A 20 21.01 15.18 -7.25
CA SER A 20 20.30 15.70 -8.42
C SER A 20 18.95 16.24 -7.95
N THR A 21 18.90 17.55 -7.73
CA THR A 21 17.70 18.27 -7.31
C THR A 21 16.69 18.27 -8.46
N VAL A 22 15.98 17.16 -8.64
CA VAL A 22 14.67 17.19 -9.27
C VAL A 22 13.82 18.06 -8.36
N ARG A 23 13.64 19.33 -8.76
CA ARG A 23 12.62 20.17 -8.16
C ARG A 23 11.29 19.56 -8.53
N HIS A 24 10.75 18.73 -7.64
CA HIS A 24 9.36 18.35 -7.78
C HIS A 24 8.52 19.62 -7.69
N ASP A 25 7.51 19.69 -8.54
CA ASP A 25 6.50 20.74 -8.48
C ASP A 25 5.98 20.82 -7.03
N GLU A 26 5.92 22.03 -6.46
CA GLU A 26 5.35 22.28 -5.12
C GLU A 26 3.96 21.64 -4.98
N ASN A 27 3.27 21.47 -6.11
CA ASN A 27 2.01 20.77 -6.23
C ASN A 27 2.11 19.27 -5.86
N ILE A 28 3.13 18.53 -6.31
CA ILE A 28 3.26 17.09 -6.02
C ILE A 28 3.52 16.83 -4.54
N LYS A 29 4.37 17.64 -3.93
CA LYS A 29 4.61 17.59 -2.49
C LYS A 29 3.30 17.85 -1.72
N THR A 30 2.52 18.82 -2.17
CA THR A 30 1.21 19.14 -1.57
C THR A 30 0.25 17.95 -1.66
N TYR A 31 0.17 17.26 -2.81
CA TYR A 31 -0.65 16.05 -2.95
C TYR A 31 -0.21 14.91 -2.02
N TYR A 32 1.10 14.70 -1.86
CA TYR A 32 1.62 13.73 -0.88
C TYR A 32 1.22 14.10 0.55
N GLU A 33 1.42 15.36 0.94
CA GLU A 33 1.09 15.83 2.30
C GLU A 33 -0.41 15.67 2.59
N GLN A 34 -1.28 15.96 1.60
CA GLN A 34 -2.71 15.74 1.72
C GLN A 34 -3.05 14.25 1.89
N LEU A 35 -2.47 13.36 1.09
CA LEU A 35 -2.66 11.91 1.25
C LEU A 35 -2.20 11.43 2.62
N LEU A 36 -1.04 11.89 3.09
CA LEU A 36 -0.50 11.54 4.39
C LEU A 36 -1.40 12.04 5.52
N GLU A 37 -1.93 13.26 5.40
CA GLU A 37 -2.92 13.79 6.34
C GLU A 37 -4.19 12.95 6.37
N ARG A 38 -4.70 12.51 5.20
CA ARG A 38 -5.85 11.60 5.13
C ARG A 38 -5.54 10.25 5.78
N ALA A 39 -4.34 9.70 5.59
CA ALA A 39 -3.94 8.45 6.21
C ALA A 39 -3.86 8.56 7.74
N ARG A 40 -3.37 9.70 8.25
CA ARG A 40 -3.36 10.02 9.68
C ARG A 40 -4.76 10.18 10.26
N ASP A 41 -5.67 10.87 9.56
CA ASP A 41 -7.09 10.99 9.96
C ASP A 41 -7.76 9.61 10.03
N VAL A 42 -7.52 8.74 9.04
CA VAL A 42 -8.01 7.35 9.07
C VAL A 42 -7.50 6.60 10.29
N ARG A 43 -6.19 6.66 10.57
CA ARG A 43 -5.60 6.06 11.78
C ARG A 43 -6.31 6.54 13.05
N ASP A 44 -6.46 7.85 13.19
CA ASP A 44 -6.98 8.46 14.41
C ASP A 44 -8.46 8.10 14.61
N ARG A 45 -9.25 8.08 13.53
CA ARG A 45 -10.65 7.61 13.55
C ARG A 45 -10.76 6.14 13.94
N VAL A 46 -9.94 5.27 13.35
CA VAL A 46 -9.97 3.83 13.67
C VAL A 46 -9.62 3.59 15.13
N ARG A 47 -8.58 4.27 15.64
CA ARG A 47 -8.21 4.21 17.06
C ARG A 47 -9.31 4.74 17.99
N ALA A 48 -10.03 5.77 17.56
CA ALA A 48 -11.19 6.32 18.26
C ALA A 48 -12.50 5.53 18.03
N LYS A 49 -12.47 4.42 17.28
CA LYS A 49 -13.65 3.63 16.88
C LYS A 49 -14.73 4.45 16.17
N GLN A 50 -14.29 5.39 15.33
CA GLN A 50 -15.14 6.23 14.50
C GLN A 50 -15.17 5.71 13.06
N GLY A 51 -16.28 5.96 12.36
CA GLY A 51 -16.40 5.63 10.94
C GLY A 51 -15.43 6.39 10.06
N ILE A 52 -14.99 5.75 8.97
CA ILE A 52 -14.11 6.34 7.95
C ILE A 52 -14.98 6.93 6.84
N PRO A 53 -14.98 8.25 6.62
CA PRO A 53 -15.65 8.83 5.47
C PRO A 53 -14.82 8.56 4.20
N ALA A 54 -15.43 7.97 3.18
CA ALA A 54 -14.74 7.72 1.91
C ALA A 54 -14.49 9.01 1.09
N SER A 55 -15.39 9.99 1.20
CA SER A 55 -15.36 11.20 0.35
C SER A 55 -14.06 12.00 0.48
N PRO A 56 -13.50 12.26 1.68
CA PRO A 56 -12.22 12.97 1.80
C PRO A 56 -11.02 12.22 1.20
N ILE A 57 -11.06 10.88 1.14
CA ILE A 57 -10.00 10.07 0.51
C ILE A 57 -10.15 10.19 -1.01
N LEU A 58 -11.37 9.96 -1.50
CA LEU A 58 -11.69 10.01 -2.93
C LEU A 58 -11.45 11.40 -3.55
N SER A 59 -11.68 12.47 -2.80
CA SER A 59 -11.44 13.84 -3.29
C SER A 59 -9.97 14.14 -3.56
N ILE A 60 -9.04 13.38 -2.98
CA ILE A 60 -7.60 13.50 -3.25
C ILE A 60 -7.16 12.51 -4.34
N LEU A 61 -7.64 11.27 -4.28
CA LEU A 61 -7.29 10.25 -5.28
C LEU A 61 -7.82 10.57 -6.69
N HIS A 62 -9.00 11.21 -6.79
CA HIS A 62 -9.62 11.52 -8.06
C HIS A 62 -8.80 12.52 -8.91
N PRO A 63 -8.40 13.70 -8.40
CA PRO A 63 -7.47 14.60 -9.10
C PRO A 63 -6.17 13.92 -9.55
N ILE A 64 -5.53 13.14 -8.66
CA ILE A 64 -4.29 12.41 -8.98
C ILE A 64 -4.45 11.52 -10.22
N THR A 65 -5.62 10.90 -10.36
CA THR A 65 -5.91 9.98 -11.47
C THR A 65 -6.25 10.74 -12.77
N ILE A 66 -7.06 11.80 -12.70
CA ILE A 66 -7.52 12.52 -13.91
C ILE A 66 -6.48 13.50 -14.46
N GLU A 67 -5.64 14.07 -13.60
CA GLU A 67 -4.58 15.02 -13.96
C GLU A 67 -3.26 14.32 -14.33
N ASP A 68 -3.27 12.99 -14.36
CA ASP A 68 -2.14 12.13 -14.67
C ASP A 68 -0.89 12.36 -13.79
N LEU A 69 -1.12 12.64 -12.51
CA LEU A 69 -0.06 12.94 -11.54
C LEU A 69 0.61 11.70 -10.95
N ILE A 70 0.11 10.51 -11.27
CA ILE A 70 0.54 9.23 -10.70
C ILE A 70 2.05 9.02 -10.85
N ASP A 71 2.62 9.36 -12.01
CA ASP A 71 4.04 9.08 -12.29
C ASP A 71 4.96 9.97 -11.45
N GLN A 72 4.65 11.27 -11.38
CA GLN A 72 5.41 12.23 -10.58
C GLN A 72 5.24 11.98 -9.08
N LEU A 73 4.04 11.60 -8.65
CA LEU A 73 3.76 11.26 -7.26
C LEU A 73 4.44 9.95 -6.87
N TYR A 74 4.51 8.95 -7.76
CA TYR A 74 5.26 7.71 -7.51
C TYR A 74 6.74 8.01 -7.32
N GLU A 75 7.33 8.81 -8.22
CA GLU A 75 8.73 9.23 -8.11
C GLU A 75 8.99 9.92 -6.76
N TYR A 76 8.15 10.89 -6.39
CA TYR A 76 8.25 11.60 -5.13
C TYR A 76 8.12 10.67 -3.91
N THR A 77 7.07 9.84 -3.86
CA THR A 77 6.74 9.00 -2.71
C THR A 77 7.68 7.83 -2.50
N VAL A 78 8.23 7.25 -3.55
CA VAL A 78 9.08 6.05 -3.44
C VAL A 78 10.56 6.42 -3.36
N LEU A 79 11.00 7.50 -4.01
CA LEU A 79 12.42 7.87 -4.07
C LEU A 79 12.85 8.92 -3.04
N TYR A 80 11.92 9.77 -2.57
CA TYR A 80 12.29 10.93 -1.73
C TYR A 80 11.70 10.90 -0.31
N ILE A 81 10.75 10.01 -0.03
CA ILE A 81 10.14 9.90 1.30
C ILE A 81 10.82 8.80 2.12
N GLU A 82 11.52 9.22 3.17
CA GLU A 82 12.24 8.35 4.11
C GLU A 82 11.37 7.90 5.31
N ASP A 83 10.18 8.47 5.49
CA ASP A 83 9.28 8.14 6.61
C ASP A 83 8.72 6.71 6.47
N ASN A 84 8.97 5.84 7.45
CA ASN A 84 8.54 4.44 7.41
C ASN A 84 7.42 4.11 8.43
N ASP A 85 6.59 5.10 8.76
CA ASP A 85 5.41 4.86 9.60
C ASP A 85 4.24 4.24 8.79
N LEU A 86 3.27 3.64 9.49
CA LEU A 86 2.12 2.98 8.84
C LEU A 86 1.33 3.92 7.89
N PRO A 87 1.03 5.18 8.26
CA PRO A 87 0.42 6.13 7.33
C PRO A 87 1.24 6.38 6.06
N SER A 88 2.55 6.63 6.18
CA SER A 88 3.42 6.86 5.01
C SER A 88 3.50 5.62 4.13
N HIS A 89 3.64 4.43 4.73
CA HIS A 89 3.62 3.16 3.99
C HIS A 89 2.32 2.96 3.21
N SER A 90 1.18 3.24 3.82
CA SER A 90 -0.13 3.17 3.14
C SER A 90 -0.20 4.09 1.93
N VAL A 91 0.35 5.31 2.02
CA VAL A 91 0.42 6.25 0.89
C VAL A 91 1.32 5.70 -0.22
N CYS A 92 2.52 5.21 0.11
CA CYS A 92 3.45 4.64 -0.87
C CYS A 92 2.84 3.42 -1.60
N VAL A 93 2.24 2.49 -0.86
CA VAL A 93 1.54 1.32 -1.43
C VAL A 93 0.40 1.77 -2.35
N THR A 94 -0.39 2.76 -1.94
CA THR A 94 -1.49 3.30 -2.74
C THR A 94 -1.00 3.85 -4.08
N VAL A 95 0.00 4.73 -4.06
CA VAL A 95 0.53 5.36 -5.27
C VAL A 95 1.22 4.33 -6.17
N ALA A 96 1.95 3.37 -5.60
CA ALA A 96 2.58 2.29 -6.35
C ALA A 96 1.55 1.35 -7.02
N CYS A 97 0.45 1.02 -6.34
CA CYS A 97 -0.66 0.27 -6.94
C CYS A 97 -1.29 1.03 -8.11
N MET A 98 -1.54 2.33 -7.95
CA MET A 98 -2.07 3.17 -9.02
C MET A 98 -1.13 3.24 -10.23
N LYS A 99 0.19 3.36 -9.99
CA LYS A 99 1.22 3.33 -11.03
C LYS A 99 1.24 2.01 -11.78
N LEU A 100 1.16 0.88 -11.07
CA LEU A 100 1.12 -0.45 -11.68
C LEU A 100 -0.16 -0.64 -12.51
N ALA A 101 -1.33 -0.26 -11.98
CA ALA A 101 -2.59 -0.32 -12.71
C ALA A 101 -2.59 0.52 -13.99
N LYS A 102 -2.04 1.74 -13.94
CA LYS A 102 -1.81 2.57 -15.13
C LYS A 102 -0.96 1.83 -16.17
N GLY A 103 0.13 1.20 -15.74
CA GLY A 103 1.00 0.39 -16.62
C GLY A 103 0.32 -0.86 -17.18
N MET A 104 -0.65 -1.43 -16.45
CA MET A 104 -1.47 -2.56 -16.89
C MET A 104 -2.62 -2.15 -17.83
N GLY A 105 -2.82 -0.85 -18.07
CA GLY A 105 -3.86 -0.35 -18.97
C GLY A 105 -5.25 -0.24 -18.36
N TYR A 106 -5.36 -0.21 -17.02
CA TYR A 106 -6.64 0.03 -16.34
C TYR A 106 -7.19 1.41 -16.66
N ASP A 107 -8.52 1.55 -16.67
CA ASP A 107 -9.14 2.85 -16.82
C ASP A 107 -9.07 3.70 -15.53
N THR A 108 -9.36 4.99 -15.63
CA THR A 108 -9.36 5.93 -14.50
C THR A 108 -10.22 5.46 -13.33
N LYS A 109 -11.37 4.82 -13.59
CA LYS A 109 -12.29 4.36 -12.55
C LYS A 109 -11.73 3.13 -11.84
N GLU A 110 -11.11 2.23 -12.58
CA GLU A 110 -10.43 1.05 -12.04
C GLU A 110 -9.22 1.44 -11.20
N ILE A 111 -8.39 2.37 -11.67
CA ILE A 111 -7.26 2.92 -10.92
C ILE A 111 -7.73 3.57 -9.61
N LEU A 112 -8.79 4.38 -9.67
CA LEU A 112 -9.36 5.02 -8.47
C LEU A 112 -9.88 3.99 -7.46
N ARG A 113 -10.54 2.92 -7.93
CA ARG A 113 -11.01 1.83 -7.08
C ARG A 113 -9.86 1.06 -6.44
N LEU A 114 -8.81 0.75 -7.21
CA LEU A 114 -7.62 0.08 -6.68
C LEU A 114 -6.90 0.97 -5.67
N GLY A 115 -6.76 2.27 -5.95
CA GLY A 115 -6.17 3.23 -5.04
C GLY A 115 -6.92 3.30 -3.71
N LEU A 116 -8.26 3.37 -3.73
CA LEU A 116 -9.06 3.32 -2.51
C LEU A 116 -8.88 2.00 -1.74
N ALA A 117 -8.77 0.87 -2.46
CA ALA A 117 -8.54 -0.43 -1.85
C ALA A 117 -7.17 -0.51 -1.17
N ALA A 118 -6.10 -0.11 -1.86
CA ALA A 118 -4.75 -0.05 -1.32
C ALA A 118 -4.64 0.89 -0.11
N PHE A 119 -5.36 2.01 -0.12
CA PHE A 119 -5.35 2.98 0.98
C PHE A 119 -6.00 2.43 2.26
N LEU A 120 -6.94 1.50 2.14
CA LEU A 120 -7.76 1.03 3.26
C LEU A 120 -7.48 -0.40 3.72
N GLU A 121 -6.83 -1.21 2.91
CA GLU A 121 -6.66 -2.65 3.17
C GLU A 121 -6.03 -2.98 4.54
N ASN A 122 -5.12 -2.13 5.02
CA ASN A 122 -4.35 -2.34 6.24
C ASN A 122 -4.85 -1.53 7.47
N VAL A 123 -6.05 -0.90 7.41
CA VAL A 123 -6.54 -0.07 8.53
C VAL A 123 -6.69 -0.83 9.86
N GLY A 124 -6.84 -2.15 9.82
CA GLY A 124 -6.84 -3.03 10.99
C GLY A 124 -5.53 -3.01 11.78
N MET A 125 -4.41 -2.63 11.15
CA MET A 125 -3.12 -2.47 11.82
C MET A 125 -3.18 -1.41 12.93
N TYR A 126 -4.04 -0.39 12.79
CA TYR A 126 -4.20 0.66 13.79
C TYR A 126 -4.87 0.21 15.09
N LEU A 127 -5.46 -1.00 15.10
CA LEU A 127 -6.04 -1.64 16.27
C LEU A 127 -5.07 -2.60 16.98
N ILE A 128 -3.90 -2.86 16.38
CA ILE A 128 -2.85 -3.67 17.01
C ILE A 128 -2.13 -2.81 18.06
N PRO A 129 -1.88 -3.33 19.28
CA PRO A 129 -1.17 -2.58 20.32
C PRO A 129 0.20 -2.09 19.88
N ASP A 130 0.52 -0.83 20.21
CA ASP A 130 1.83 -0.24 19.96
C ASP A 130 2.98 -1.06 20.59
N THR A 131 2.73 -1.73 21.72
CA THR A 131 3.71 -2.62 22.38
C THR A 131 4.10 -3.83 21.52
N ILE A 132 3.25 -4.23 20.58
CA ILE A 132 3.51 -5.30 19.60
C ILE A 132 4.14 -4.70 18.34
N LEU A 133 3.60 -3.59 17.82
CA LEU A 133 4.07 -2.98 16.58
C LEU A 133 5.47 -2.37 16.69
N LYS A 134 5.85 -1.86 17.87
CA LYS A 134 7.14 -1.21 18.13
C LYS A 134 8.14 -2.14 18.83
N GLN A 135 7.89 -3.44 18.83
CA GLN A 135 8.81 -4.41 19.42
C GLN A 135 10.12 -4.43 18.61
N GLU A 136 11.25 -4.21 19.29
CA GLU A 136 12.57 -4.29 18.67
C GLU A 136 12.98 -5.74 18.41
N GLY A 137 13.64 -5.98 17.27
CA GLY A 137 14.14 -7.30 16.88
C GLY A 137 13.06 -8.22 16.30
N LYS A 138 13.30 -9.54 16.36
CA LYS A 138 12.36 -10.52 15.78
C LYS A 138 11.08 -10.58 16.62
N LEU A 139 9.94 -10.41 15.95
CA LEU A 139 8.63 -10.65 16.55
C LEU A 139 8.53 -12.10 17.01
N ASP A 140 8.10 -12.29 18.26
CA ASP A 140 7.81 -13.62 18.76
C ASP A 140 6.53 -14.18 18.09
N PRO A 141 6.33 -15.51 18.09
CA PRO A 141 5.19 -16.12 17.41
C PRO A 141 3.81 -15.63 17.89
N ARG A 142 3.68 -15.20 19.16
CA ARG A 142 2.40 -14.70 19.69
C ARG A 142 2.11 -13.30 19.16
N SER A 143 3.11 -12.43 19.17
CA SER A 143 3.04 -11.08 18.58
C SER A 143 2.72 -11.15 17.09
N LEU A 144 3.37 -12.06 16.35
CA LEU A 144 3.08 -12.29 14.94
C LEU A 144 1.64 -12.79 14.72
N ALA A 145 1.15 -13.69 15.56
CA ALA A 145 -0.24 -14.19 15.48
C ALA A 145 -1.27 -13.08 15.75
N VAL A 146 -0.94 -12.08 16.57
CA VAL A 146 -1.81 -10.91 16.79
C VAL A 146 -1.80 -10.00 15.55
N ILE A 147 -0.63 -9.69 15.00
CA ILE A 147 -0.50 -8.87 13.78
C ILE A 147 -1.26 -9.52 12.63
N ARG A 148 -1.18 -10.85 12.46
CA ARG A 148 -1.89 -11.59 11.39
C ARG A 148 -3.42 -11.51 11.44
N LYS A 149 -4.00 -10.95 12.50
CA LYS A 149 -5.44 -10.66 12.57
C LYS A 149 -5.84 -9.36 11.87
N HIS A 150 -4.88 -8.51 11.50
CA HIS A 150 -5.20 -7.22 10.90
C HIS A 150 -6.08 -7.29 9.65
N PRO A 151 -6.02 -8.32 8.75
CA PRO A 151 -6.93 -8.37 7.61
C PRO A 151 -8.39 -8.49 8.03
N GLU A 152 -8.66 -9.30 9.07
CA GLU A 152 -10.00 -9.48 9.65
C GLU A 152 -10.47 -8.19 10.34
N LEU A 153 -9.57 -7.52 11.07
CA LEU A 153 -9.84 -6.23 11.70
C LEU A 153 -10.11 -5.13 10.66
N SER A 154 -9.35 -5.09 9.57
CA SER A 154 -9.59 -4.19 8.44
C SER A 154 -10.96 -4.43 7.83
N ALA A 155 -11.31 -5.69 7.56
CA ALA A 155 -12.62 -6.05 7.03
C ALA A 155 -13.75 -5.60 7.96
N GLN A 156 -13.60 -5.77 9.27
CA GLN A 156 -14.56 -5.30 10.26
C GLN A 156 -14.73 -3.77 10.22
N VAL A 157 -13.63 -3.02 10.19
CA VAL A 157 -13.65 -1.54 10.15
C VAL A 157 -14.29 -1.05 8.86
N ILE A 158 -13.86 -1.58 7.71
CA ILE A 158 -14.34 -1.16 6.39
C ILE A 158 -15.83 -1.48 6.22
N SER A 159 -16.32 -2.60 6.78
CA SER A 159 -17.75 -2.96 6.71
C SER A 159 -18.65 -1.90 7.36
N GLN A 160 -18.13 -1.08 8.29
CA GLN A 160 -18.89 0.00 8.92
C GLN A 160 -19.03 1.25 8.04
N MET A 161 -18.33 1.32 6.91
CA MET A 161 -18.44 2.43 5.96
C MET A 161 -19.74 2.38 5.13
N GLY A 162 -20.48 1.27 5.19
CA GLY A 162 -21.74 1.04 4.49
C GLY A 162 -21.65 0.02 3.35
N GLU A 163 -22.82 -0.43 2.88
CA GLU A 163 -22.92 -1.56 1.95
C GLU A 163 -22.14 -1.38 0.64
N ALA A 164 -22.05 -0.14 0.15
CA ALA A 164 -21.30 0.22 -1.05
C ALA A 164 -19.78 -0.11 -0.94
N PHE A 165 -19.26 -0.28 0.27
CA PHE A 165 -17.85 -0.57 0.55
C PHE A 165 -17.62 -2.02 1.01
N HIS A 166 -18.64 -2.88 1.09
CA HIS A 166 -18.47 -4.27 1.50
C HIS A 166 -17.51 -5.07 0.60
N TRP A 167 -17.34 -4.67 -0.66
CA TRP A 167 -16.36 -5.28 -1.55
C TRP A 167 -14.91 -5.01 -1.09
N LEU A 168 -14.63 -3.83 -0.52
CA LEU A 168 -13.32 -3.50 0.06
C LEU A 168 -13.05 -4.37 1.29
N ALA A 169 -14.07 -4.57 2.14
CA ALA A 169 -13.93 -5.44 3.31
C ALA A 169 -13.61 -6.90 2.91
N ARG A 170 -14.24 -7.41 1.85
CA ARG A 170 -13.90 -8.74 1.30
C ARG A 170 -12.49 -8.78 0.72
N LEU A 171 -12.07 -7.72 0.01
CA LEU A 171 -10.74 -7.61 -0.59
C LEU A 171 -9.64 -7.56 0.47
N ALA A 172 -9.85 -6.84 1.58
CA ALA A 172 -8.87 -6.74 2.67
C ALA A 172 -8.51 -8.13 3.25
N LEU A 173 -9.46 -9.07 3.26
CA LEU A 173 -9.22 -10.46 3.67
C LEU A 173 -8.36 -11.27 2.68
N GLN A 174 -7.97 -10.70 1.53
CA GLN A 174 -7.27 -11.42 0.46
C GLN A 174 -5.88 -10.87 0.16
N VAL A 175 -5.55 -9.65 0.63
CA VAL A 175 -4.28 -8.97 0.29
C VAL A 175 -3.06 -9.76 0.75
N HIS A 176 -3.18 -10.48 1.86
CA HIS A 176 -2.11 -11.31 2.43
C HIS A 176 -2.21 -12.80 2.04
N GLU A 177 -3.13 -13.14 1.16
CA GLU A 177 -3.21 -14.46 0.55
C GLU A 177 -2.08 -14.65 -0.47
N ARG A 178 -1.77 -15.91 -0.79
CA ARG A 178 -0.67 -16.27 -1.70
C ARG A 178 -1.18 -17.28 -2.71
N SER A 179 -0.73 -17.17 -3.95
CA SER A 179 -1.21 -18.03 -5.05
C SER A 179 -1.00 -19.52 -4.80
N ASP A 180 -0.05 -19.89 -3.94
CA ASP A 180 0.24 -21.25 -3.49
C ASP A 180 -0.55 -21.72 -2.25
N GLY A 181 -1.45 -20.89 -1.72
CA GLY A 181 -2.24 -21.17 -0.52
C GLY A 181 -1.50 -20.98 0.81
N SER A 182 -0.23 -20.53 0.80
CA SER A 182 0.55 -20.31 2.03
C SER A 182 0.19 -19.02 2.79
N GLY A 183 -0.71 -18.22 2.21
CA GLY A 183 -1.16 -16.95 2.74
C GLY A 183 -2.17 -17.08 3.89
N TYR A 184 -2.72 -15.93 4.30
CA TYR A 184 -3.66 -15.83 5.42
C TYR A 184 -4.66 -14.69 5.15
N PRO A 185 -5.83 -14.68 5.82
CA PRO A 185 -6.28 -15.55 6.91
C PRO A 185 -6.97 -16.85 6.47
N LYS A 186 -7.39 -16.99 5.22
CA LYS A 186 -8.20 -18.12 4.72
C LYS A 186 -7.39 -19.16 3.97
N GLY A 187 -6.16 -18.85 3.54
CA GLY A 187 -5.34 -19.77 2.74
C GLY A 187 -5.89 -19.95 1.33
N LEU A 188 -6.39 -18.86 0.74
CA LEU A 188 -6.90 -18.86 -0.64
C LEU A 188 -5.75 -19.09 -1.62
N SER A 189 -6.05 -19.69 -2.76
CA SER A 189 -5.07 -20.05 -3.78
C SER A 189 -5.48 -19.58 -5.18
N GLY A 190 -4.49 -19.30 -6.04
CA GLY A 190 -4.69 -18.92 -7.44
C GLY A 190 -5.86 -17.95 -7.67
N ASP A 191 -6.81 -18.38 -8.48
CA ASP A 191 -7.96 -17.60 -8.95
C ASP A 191 -9.02 -17.30 -7.86
N GLU A 192 -8.87 -17.84 -6.64
CA GLU A 192 -9.71 -17.49 -5.49
C GLU A 192 -9.40 -16.09 -4.95
N ILE A 193 -8.21 -15.57 -5.28
CA ILE A 193 -7.71 -14.26 -4.85
C ILE A 193 -8.10 -13.23 -5.92
N SER A 194 -8.75 -12.15 -5.50
CA SER A 194 -9.05 -11.02 -6.38
C SER A 194 -7.78 -10.48 -7.03
N GLU A 195 -7.85 -10.11 -8.30
CA GLU A 195 -6.74 -9.44 -9.01
C GLU A 195 -6.26 -8.20 -8.26
N PHE A 196 -7.18 -7.37 -7.74
CA PHE A 196 -6.81 -6.20 -6.94
C PHE A 196 -6.07 -6.59 -5.66
N ALA A 197 -6.51 -7.66 -4.97
CA ALA A 197 -5.82 -8.15 -3.78
C ALA A 197 -4.42 -8.68 -4.11
N SER A 198 -4.27 -9.38 -5.24
CA SER A 198 -2.97 -9.88 -5.73
C SER A 198 -2.01 -8.73 -6.07
N ILE A 199 -2.51 -7.69 -6.75
CA ILE A 199 -1.73 -6.48 -7.06
C ILE A 199 -1.28 -5.78 -5.78
N ILE A 200 -2.20 -5.52 -4.86
CA ILE A 200 -1.89 -4.84 -3.59
C ILE A 200 -0.91 -5.68 -2.76
N GLY A 201 -1.14 -6.99 -2.62
CA GLY A 201 -0.27 -7.86 -1.85
C GLY A 201 1.16 -7.95 -2.40
N LEU A 202 1.31 -7.92 -3.72
CA LEU A 202 2.63 -7.85 -4.38
C LEU A 202 3.33 -6.52 -4.07
N VAL A 203 2.62 -5.40 -4.22
CA VAL A 203 3.15 -4.06 -3.99
C VAL A 203 3.50 -3.85 -2.51
N ASP A 204 2.66 -4.31 -1.59
CA ASP A 204 2.86 -4.19 -0.13
C ASP A 204 4.17 -4.88 0.30
N ILE A 205 4.41 -6.12 -0.15
CA ILE A 205 5.67 -6.83 0.11
C ILE A 205 6.86 -6.06 -0.47
N TYR A 206 6.75 -5.62 -1.72
CA TYR A 206 7.84 -4.92 -2.39
C TYR A 206 8.19 -3.61 -1.66
N MET A 207 7.19 -2.82 -1.25
CA MET A 207 7.38 -1.61 -0.47
C MET A 207 8.02 -1.91 0.89
N ALA A 208 7.55 -2.95 1.59
CA ALA A 208 8.13 -3.36 2.88
C ALA A 208 9.60 -3.82 2.76
N MET A 209 10.03 -4.31 1.59
CA MET A 209 11.42 -4.70 1.36
C MET A 209 12.36 -3.53 1.09
N ILE A 210 11.90 -2.50 0.37
CA ILE A 210 12.75 -1.38 -0.05
C ILE A 210 12.73 -0.19 0.91
N ARG A 211 11.81 -0.18 1.88
CA ARG A 211 11.61 0.90 2.86
C ARG A 211 11.90 0.48 4.32
N ASN A 212 12.70 -0.57 4.53
CA ASN A 212 13.06 -1.07 5.87
C ASN A 212 14.34 -0.44 6.41
#